data_AF-A0A0R1VBZ0-F1
#
_entry.id   AF-A0A0R1VBZ0-F1
#
_cell.length_a   1.000
_cell.length_b   1.000
_cell.length_c   1.000
_cell.angle_alpha   90.00
_cell.angle_beta   90.00
_cell.angle_gamma   90.00
#
_symmetry.space_group_name_H-M   'P 1'
#
loop_
_entity.id
_entity.type
_entity.pdbx_description
1 polymer ?
#
loop_
_entity_poly.entity_id
_entity_poly.type
_entity_poly.pdbx_seq_one_letter_code
_entity_poly.pdbx_strand_id
1 'polypeptide(L)' 'MIVWGEHSTTEVAKALKSSLEEIRDTVTLEDVPGTTIKTCGNYRDHSLFTAKEWCRDILEEGISDDPFERHVI' A
#
# COMPACT_ATOMS: atom_id res chain seq x y z
N MET A 1 2.57 10.59 -3.39
CA MET A 1 2.86 9.90 -4.67
C MET A 1 3.12 10.98 -5.72
N ILE A 2 4.12 10.80 -6.58
CA ILE A 2 4.41 11.71 -7.70
C ILE A 2 4.34 10.88 -8.97
N VAL A 3 3.53 11.31 -9.94
CA VAL A 3 3.31 10.61 -11.21
C VAL A 3 3.26 11.64 -12.32
N TRP A 4 3.74 11.28 -13.52
CA TRP A 4 3.59 12.10 -14.71
C TRP A 4 2.16 12.06 -15.25
N GLY A 5 1.71 13.17 -15.84
CA GLY A 5 0.37 13.32 -16.38
C GLY A 5 -0.64 13.82 -15.33
N GLU A 6 -1.89 13.93 -15.76
CA GLU A 6 -3.03 14.33 -14.92
C GLU A 6 -3.86 13.09 -14.60
N HIS A 7 -4.07 12.82 -13.31
CA HIS A 7 -4.82 11.68 -12.80
C HIS A 7 -5.82 12.16 -11.76
N SER A 8 -7.03 11.61 -11.78
CA SER A 8 -8.04 11.91 -10.76
C SER A 8 -7.70 11.24 -9.42
N THR A 9 -8.22 11.79 -8.32
CA THR A 9 -8.08 11.17 -6.99
C THR A 9 -8.74 9.80 -6.93
N THR A 10 -9.87 9.60 -7.64
CA THR A 10 -10.55 8.32 -7.75
C THR A 10 -9.67 7.24 -8.41
N GLU A 11 -8.94 7.58 -9.48
CA GLU A 11 -8.02 6.64 -10.14
C GLU A 11 -6.87 6.24 -9.22
N VAL A 12 -6.28 7.22 -8.53
CA VAL A 12 -5.20 6.99 -7.57
C VAL A 12 -5.70 6.16 -6.38
N ALA A 13 -6.89 6.45 -5.86
CA ALA A 13 -7.49 5.72 -4.75
C ALA A 13 -7.78 4.25 -5.11
N LYS A 14 -8.29 3.98 -6.33
CA LYS A 14 -8.47 2.60 -6.83
C LYS A 14 -7.16 1.84 -6.96
N ALA A 15 -6.11 2.50 -7.50
CA ALA A 15 -4.79 1.91 -7.62
C ALA A 15 -4.21 1.58 -6.23
N LEU A 16 -4.30 2.52 -5.28
CA LEU A 16 -3.86 2.32 -3.90
C LEU A 16 -4.62 1.16 -3.25
N LYS A 17 -5.95 1.14 -3.34
CA LYS A 17 -6.80 0.06 -2.80
C LYS A 17 -6.35 -1.30 -3.30
N SER A 18 -6.20 -1.44 -4.62
CA SER A 18 -5.76 -2.68 -5.24
C SER A 18 -4.36 -3.12 -4.77
N SER A 19 -3.42 -2.17 -4.60
CA SER A 19 -2.08 -2.50 -4.07
C SER A 19 -2.12 -2.96 -2.61
N LEU A 20 -2.97 -2.37 -1.77
CA LEU A 20 -3.11 -2.81 -0.38
C LEU A 20 -3.78 -4.19 -0.28
N GLU A 21 -4.77 -4.47 -1.14
CA GLU A 21 -5.40 -5.79 -1.23
C GLU A 21 -4.36 -6.87 -1.61
N GLU A 22 -3.50 -6.57 -2.59
CA GLU A 22 -2.41 -7.46 -3.00
C GLU A 22 -1.42 -7.70 -1.86
N ILE A 23 -0.98 -6.66 -1.16
CA ILE A 23 -0.06 -6.80 -0.01
C ILE A 23 -0.68 -7.69 1.07
N ARG A 24 -1.95 -7.46 1.41
CA ARG A 24 -2.68 -8.23 2.43
C ARG A 24 -2.77 -9.71 2.02
N ASP A 25 -3.22 -9.99 0.79
CA ASP A 25 -3.71 -11.32 0.43
C ASP A 25 -2.66 -12.20 -0.25
N THR A 26 -1.82 -11.66 -1.13
CA THR A 26 -0.99 -12.47 -2.04
C THR A 26 0.51 -12.35 -1.77
N VAL A 27 1.00 -11.17 -1.37
CA VAL A 27 2.45 -10.93 -1.19
C VAL A 27 3.05 -11.88 -0.16
N THR A 28 4.17 -12.48 -0.53
CA THR A 28 5.03 -13.33 0.32
C THR A 28 6.33 -12.61 0.67
N LEU A 29 7.18 -13.22 1.51
CA LEU A 29 8.42 -12.57 1.94
C LEU A 29 9.41 -12.41 0.77
N GLU A 30 9.38 -13.38 -0.15
CA GLU A 30 10.21 -13.44 -1.36
C GLU A 30 9.88 -12.32 -2.34
N ASP A 31 8.63 -11.84 -2.31
CA ASP A 31 8.17 -10.73 -3.15
C ASP A 31 8.62 -9.36 -2.62
N VAL A 32 9.09 -9.26 -1.37
CA VAL A 32 9.53 -7.99 -0.78
C VAL A 32 10.94 -7.63 -1.29
N PRO A 33 11.07 -6.62 -2.15
CA PRO A 33 12.37 -6.27 -2.71
C PRO A 33 13.25 -5.58 -1.65
N GLY A 34 14.56 -5.73 -1.80
CA GLY A 34 15.50 -4.92 -1.02
C GLY A 34 15.74 -5.37 0.42
N THR A 35 15.35 -6.57 0.85
CA THR A 35 15.44 -7.00 2.26
C THR A 35 16.84 -7.45 2.73
N THR A 36 17.91 -7.10 2.01
CA THR A 36 19.28 -7.54 2.34
C THR A 36 20.20 -6.38 2.71
N ILE A 37 21.29 -6.67 3.42
CA ILE A 37 22.31 -5.69 3.78
C ILE A 37 22.91 -4.92 2.60
N LYS A 38 22.91 -5.52 1.40
CA LYS A 38 23.47 -4.88 0.19
C LYS A 38 22.45 -4.00 -0.53
N THR A 39 21.15 -4.18 -0.25
CA THR A 39 20.06 -3.58 -1.03
C THR A 39 19.14 -2.67 -0.21
N CYS A 40 19.23 -2.68 1.13
CA CYS A 40 18.56 -1.73 2.02
C CYS A 40 19.48 -1.29 3.17
N GLY A 41 19.54 0.02 3.41
CA GLY A 41 20.34 0.62 4.48
C GLY A 41 19.87 0.27 5.89
N ASN A 42 18.65 -0.24 6.05
CA ASN A 42 18.08 -0.68 7.33
C ASN A 42 17.40 -2.06 7.21
N TYR A 43 18.05 -3.01 6.54
CA TYR A 43 17.48 -4.31 6.15
C TYR A 43 16.91 -5.18 7.30
N ARG A 44 17.26 -4.89 8.56
CA ARG A 44 16.77 -5.65 9.72
C ARG A 44 15.38 -5.20 10.19
N ASP A 45 14.94 -4.04 9.77
CA ASP A 45 13.71 -3.39 10.23
C ASP A 45 12.55 -3.57 9.24
N HIS A 46 12.38 -4.81 8.77
CA HIS A 46 11.27 -5.20 7.90
C HIS A 46 10.36 -6.20 8.62
N SER A 47 9.06 -6.09 8.37
CA SER A 47 8.05 -7.02 8.88
C SER A 47 6.88 -7.10 7.92
N LEU A 48 6.81 -8.21 7.15
CA LEU A 48 5.68 -8.48 6.26
C LEU A 48 4.39 -8.69 7.06
N PHE A 49 4.47 -9.31 8.24
CA PHE A 49 3.33 -9.49 9.12
C PHE A 49 2.65 -8.15 9.44
N THR A 50 3.41 -7.17 9.95
CA THR A 50 2.83 -5.86 10.29
C THR A 50 2.35 -5.12 9.05
N ALA A 51 3.03 -5.26 7.90
CA ALA A 51 2.56 -4.66 6.66
C ALA A 51 1.17 -5.20 6.25
N LYS A 52 0.94 -6.51 6.36
CA LYS A 52 -0.36 -7.13 6.09
C LYS A 52 -1.45 -6.68 7.05
N GLU A 53 -1.15 -6.60 8.34
CA GLU A 53 -2.08 -6.12 9.37
C GLU A 53 -2.52 -4.68 9.09
N TRP A 54 -1.57 -3.78 8.78
CA TRP A 54 -1.89 -2.40 8.41
C TRP A 54 -2.73 -2.31 7.14
N CYS A 55 -2.42 -3.11 6.11
CA CYS A 55 -3.22 -3.13 4.89
C CYS A 55 -4.66 -3.59 5.17
N ARG A 56 -4.84 -4.61 6.01
CA ARG A 56 -6.18 -5.03 6.45
C ARG A 56 -6.93 -3.88 7.11
N ASP A 57 -6.34 -3.26 8.13
CA ASP A 57 -7.01 -2.23 8.93
C ASP A 57 -7.38 -1.00 8.07
N ILE A 58 -6.51 -0.58 7.15
CA ILE A 58 -6.79 0.52 6.20
C ILE A 58 -7.94 0.14 5.24
N LEU A 59 -7.96 -1.09 4.74
CA LEU A 59 -9.01 -1.57 3.83
C LEU A 59 -10.36 -1.71 4.55
N GLU A 60 -10.38 -2.08 5.82
CA GLU A 60 -11.60 -2.15 6.65
C GLU A 60 -12.20 -0.76 6.89
N GLU A 61 -11.37 0.26 7.10
CA GLU A 61 -11.84 1.66 7.15
C GLU A 61 -12.23 2.20 5.77
N GLY A 62 -11.72 1.61 4.69
CA GLY A 62 -11.99 2.04 3.33
C GLY A 62 -11.25 3.32 2.95
N ILE A 63 -11.12 3.54 1.64
CA ILE A 63 -10.32 4.63 1.08
C ILE A 63 -11.26 5.65 0.45
N SER A 64 -11.19 6.89 0.94
CA SER A 64 -11.90 8.03 0.35
C SER A 64 -11.08 8.64 -0.78
N ASP A 65 -11.74 9.05 -1.86
CA ASP A 65 -11.12 9.88 -2.91
C ASP A 65 -11.33 11.39 -2.68
N ASP A 66 -12.06 11.76 -1.63
CA ASP A 66 -12.22 13.14 -1.16
C ASP A 66 -11.68 13.28 0.28
N PRO A 67 -10.90 14.35 0.59
CA PRO A 67 -10.26 14.52 1.89
C PRO A 67 -11.17 15.14 2.97
N PHE A 68 -12.35 15.66 2.62
CA PHE A 68 -13.26 16.36 3.54
C PHE A 68 -14.61 15.64 3.71
N GLU A 69 -15.08 14.96 2.67
CA GLU A 69 -16.30 14.15 2.67
C GLU A 69 -15.95 12.67 2.48
N ARG A 70 -16.58 11.77 3.25
CA ARG A 70 -16.28 10.34 3.16
C ARG A 70 -16.98 9.72 1.94
N HIS A 71 -16.25 9.62 0.84
CA HIS A 71 -16.68 8.96 -0.39
C HIS A 71 -15.81 7.72 -0.64
N VAL A 72 -16.22 6.59 -0.08
CA VAL A 72 -15.46 5.33 -0.14
C VAL A 72 -15.57 4.72 -1.54
N ILE A 73 -14.41 4.41 -2.14
CA ILE A 73 -14.29 3.72 -3.43
C ILE A 73 -13.87 2.26 -3.27
#